data_AF-A0A971SHZ1-F1
#
_entry.id   AF-A0A971SHZ1-F1
#
_cell.length_a   1.000
_cell.length_b   1.000
_cell.length_c   1.000
_cell.angle_alpha   90.00
_cell.angle_beta   90.00
_cell.angle_gamma   90.00
#
_symmetry.space_group_name_H-M   'P 1'
#
loop_
_entity.id
_entity.type
_entity.pdbx_description
1 polymer ?
#
loop_
_entity_poly.entity_id
_entity_poly.type
_entity_poly.pdbx_seq_one_letter_code
_entity_poly.pdbx_strand_id
1 'polypeptide(L)'
;MSSACSVLRRIEDVSQEVAEFLGNPSALTPSIAANLSNQIELIRGAVRNLPLPTGRKNDLLRRLNQAQFILANGTLGLSDIQRILSVLQILQLSAMKVKNRKLPCVGGFVTVHPSNCFSTICRCH
;
A
#
# COMPACT_ATOMS: atom_id res chain seq x y z
N MET A 1 -6.15 2.03 -16.03
CA MET A 1 -6.34 3.20 -15.15
C MET A 1 -6.17 2.78 -13.70
N SER A 2 -5.35 3.49 -12.90
CA SER A 2 -5.17 3.16 -11.48
C SER A 2 -6.31 3.75 -10.64
N SER A 3 -7.11 2.90 -9.99
CA SER A 3 -8.18 3.29 -9.06
C SER A 3 -7.73 3.08 -7.61
N ALA A 4 -8.38 3.73 -6.62
CA ALA A 4 -8.09 3.44 -5.20
C ALA A 4 -8.22 1.94 -4.88
N CYS A 5 -9.23 1.26 -5.44
CA CYS A 5 -9.39 -0.18 -5.27
C CYS A 5 -8.18 -0.97 -5.77
N SER A 6 -7.61 -0.59 -6.92
CA SER A 6 -6.42 -1.25 -7.45
C SER A 6 -5.18 -1.01 -6.58
N VAL A 7 -5.06 0.17 -5.97
CA VAL A 7 -3.98 0.48 -5.01
C VAL A 7 -4.17 -0.29 -3.70
N LEU A 8 -5.40 -0.35 -3.18
CA LEU A 8 -5.71 -1.09 -1.96
C LEU A 8 -5.45 -2.59 -2.12
N ARG A 9 -5.88 -3.20 -3.22
CA ARG A 9 -5.58 -4.61 -3.50
C ARG A 9 -4.08 -4.87 -3.56
N ARG A 10 -3.33 -4.04 -4.29
CA ARG A 10 -1.86 -4.21 -4.36
C ARG A 10 -1.20 -4.07 -2.99
N ILE A 11 -1.66 -3.15 -2.15
CA ILE A 11 -1.14 -3.03 -0.77
C ILE A 11 -1.49 -4.29 0.04
N GLU A 12 -2.71 -4.82 -0.12
CA GLU A 12 -3.14 -6.05 0.55
C GLU A 12 -2.31 -7.26 0.11
N ASP A 13 -2.09 -7.45 -1.20
CA ASP A 13 -1.28 -8.53 -1.76
C ASP A 13 0.15 -8.50 -1.20
N VAL A 14 0.82 -7.33 -1.23
CA VAL A 14 2.16 -7.15 -0.65
C VAL A 14 2.15 -7.39 0.85
N SER A 15 1.08 -6.96 1.55
CA SER A 15 0.99 -7.17 3.01
C SER A 15 0.84 -8.64 3.37
N GLN A 16 0.11 -9.43 2.57
CA GLN A 16 0.00 -10.87 2.76
C GLN A 16 1.36 -11.55 2.50
N GLU A 17 2.02 -11.22 1.39
CA GLU A 17 3.35 -11.76 1.06
C GLU A 17 4.39 -11.45 2.16
N VAL A 18 4.41 -10.22 2.69
CA VAL A 18 5.28 -9.84 3.80
C VAL A 18 4.91 -10.60 5.09
N ALA A 19 3.62 -10.83 5.35
CA ALA A 19 3.15 -11.51 6.55
C ALA A 19 3.52 -12.99 6.61
N GLU A 20 3.69 -13.66 5.46
CA GLU A 20 4.14 -15.06 5.40
C GLU A 20 5.52 -15.24 6.09
N PHE A 21 6.38 -14.23 6.00
CA PHE A 21 7.70 -14.26 6.64
C PHE A 21 7.65 -14.09 8.17
N LEU A 22 6.50 -13.77 8.78
CA LEU A 22 6.38 -13.73 10.24
C LEU A 22 6.59 -15.11 10.88
N GLY A 23 6.21 -16.19 10.19
CA GLY A 23 6.41 -17.56 10.65
C GLY A 23 7.84 -18.07 10.44
N ASN A 24 8.57 -17.50 9.47
CA ASN A 24 9.97 -17.84 9.20
C ASN A 24 10.76 -16.62 8.68
N PRO A 25 11.21 -15.73 9.57
CA PRO A 25 11.85 -14.46 9.19
C PRO A 25 13.15 -14.63 8.40
N SER A 26 13.89 -15.72 8.62
CA SER A 26 15.15 -16.01 7.93
C SER A 26 14.95 -16.38 6.45
N ALA A 27 13.73 -16.72 6.03
CA ALA A 27 13.39 -16.91 4.62
C ALA A 27 13.33 -15.58 3.85
N LEU A 28 13.33 -14.42 4.51
CA LEU A 28 13.35 -13.11 3.87
C LEU A 28 14.77 -12.79 3.36
N THR A 29 15.15 -13.41 2.25
CA THR A 29 16.45 -13.18 1.61
C THR A 29 16.54 -11.79 0.96
N PRO A 30 17.76 -11.29 0.68
CA PRO A 30 17.93 -10.02 -0.02
C PRO A 30 17.23 -9.94 -1.39
N SER A 31 17.15 -11.05 -2.13
CA SER A 31 16.46 -11.10 -3.42
C SER A 31 14.95 -10.98 -3.28
N ILE A 32 14.35 -11.64 -2.28
CA ILE A 32 12.93 -11.51 -1.95
C ILE A 32 12.62 -10.09 -1.49
N ALA A 33 13.47 -9.52 -0.64
CA ALA A 33 13.32 -8.15 -0.19
C ALA A 33 13.39 -7.13 -1.36
N ALA A 34 14.25 -7.37 -2.35
CA ALA A 34 14.31 -6.56 -3.56
C ALA A 34 13.04 -6.69 -4.41
N ASN A 35 12.47 -7.90 -4.52
CA ASN A 35 11.19 -8.13 -5.21
C ASN A 35 10.04 -7.38 -4.53
N LEU A 36 9.90 -7.53 -3.21
CA LEU A 36 8.91 -6.80 -2.41
C LEU A 36 9.09 -5.27 -2.54
N SER A 37 10.34 -4.79 -2.54
CA SER A 37 10.66 -3.38 -2.77
C SER A 37 10.18 -2.90 -4.15
N ASN A 38 10.35 -3.70 -5.20
CA ASN A 38 9.84 -3.39 -6.54
C ASN A 38 8.30 -3.36 -6.58
N GLN A 39 7.63 -4.30 -5.90
CA GLN A 39 6.17 -4.27 -5.79
C GLN A 39 5.67 -3.00 -5.08
N ILE A 40 6.35 -2.56 -4.02
CA ILE A 40 6.06 -1.28 -3.35
C ILE A 40 6.30 -0.09 -4.29
N GLU A 41 7.31 -0.13 -5.17
CA GLU A 41 7.52 0.92 -6.17
C GLU A 41 6.34 1.02 -7.15
N LEU A 42 5.78 -0.12 -7.57
CA LEU A 42 4.58 -0.14 -8.41
C LEU A 42 3.37 0.49 -7.69
N ILE A 43 3.22 0.24 -6.39
CA ILE A 43 2.21 0.90 -5.56
C ILE A 43 2.44 2.41 -5.52
N ARG A 44 3.69 2.87 -5.35
CA ARG A 44 4.04 4.31 -5.38
C ARG A 44 3.66 4.93 -6.72
N GLY A 45 3.95 4.27 -7.83
CA GLY A 45 3.54 4.71 -9.17
C GLY A 45 2.02 4.84 -9.29
N ALA A 46 1.28 3.86 -8.79
CA ALA A 46 -0.19 3.91 -8.78
C ALA A 46 -0.74 5.04 -7.90
N VAL A 47 -0.14 5.29 -6.72
CA VAL A 47 -0.48 6.41 -5.82
C VAL A 47 -0.21 7.77 -6.47
N ARG A 48 0.87 7.90 -7.27
CA ARG A 48 1.16 9.13 -8.03
C ARG A 48 0.02 9.47 -8.99
N ASN A 49 -0.62 8.47 -9.57
CA ASN A 49 -1.72 8.62 -10.52
C ASN A 49 -3.09 8.81 -9.86
N LEU A 50 -3.21 8.67 -8.53
CA LEU A 50 -4.47 8.93 -7.85
C LEU A 50 -4.80 10.43 -7.82
N PRO A 51 -6.09 10.81 -7.94
CA PRO A 51 -6.55 12.19 -7.84
C PRO A 51 -6.61 12.64 -6.37
N LEU A 52 -5.45 12.65 -5.71
CA LEU A 52 -5.27 13.05 -4.32
C LEU A 52 -4.54 14.40 -4.23
N PRO A 53 -4.86 15.25 -3.23
CA PRO A 53 -4.12 16.47 -2.96
C PRO A 53 -2.62 16.20 -2.74
N THR A 54 -1.77 17.08 -3.25
CA THR A 54 -0.30 16.93 -3.31
C THR A 54 0.32 16.60 -1.95
N GLY A 55 -0.06 17.30 -0.88
CA GLY A 55 0.48 17.04 0.47
C GLY A 55 0.16 15.64 0.99
N ARG A 56 -1.02 15.10 0.66
CA ARG A 56 -1.45 13.75 1.10
C ARG A 56 -0.79 12.66 0.27
N LYS A 57 -0.65 12.92 -1.03
CA LYS A 57 0.09 12.06 -1.95
C LYS A 57 1.55 11.93 -1.49
N ASN A 58 2.19 13.04 -1.12
CA ASN A 58 3.56 13.04 -0.63
C ASN A 58 3.73 12.28 0.71
N ASP A 59 2.77 12.37 1.63
CA ASP A 59 2.82 11.57 2.87
C ASP A 59 2.75 10.06 2.58
N LEU A 60 1.86 9.62 1.68
CA LEU A 60 1.79 8.22 1.24
C LEU A 60 3.09 7.77 0.56
N LEU A 61 3.60 8.57 -0.39
CA LEU A 61 4.83 8.26 -1.11
C LEU A 61 6.03 8.19 -0.17
N ARG A 62 6.11 9.05 0.83
CA ARG A 62 7.16 9.03 1.86
C ARG A 62 7.10 7.77 2.71
N ARG A 63 5.90 7.35 3.13
CA ARG A 63 5.69 6.12 3.91
C ARG A 63 6.07 4.88 3.10
N LEU A 64 5.61 4.77 1.86
CA LEU A 64 5.99 3.66 1.00
C LEU A 64 7.51 3.61 0.74
N ASN A 65 8.15 4.78 0.58
CA ASN A 65 9.61 4.86 0.47
C ASN A 65 10.33 4.38 1.75
N GLN A 66 9.76 4.68 2.92
CA GLN A 66 10.29 4.20 4.21
C GLN A 66 10.19 2.67 4.31
N ALA A 67 9.10 2.05 3.83
CA ALA A 67 8.98 0.60 3.78
C ALA A 67 10.06 -0.03 2.88
N GLN A 68 10.32 0.56 1.70
CA GLN A 68 11.40 0.11 0.81
C GLN A 68 12.77 0.22 1.48
N PHE A 69 13.02 1.33 2.19
CA PHE A 69 14.27 1.53 2.90
C PHE A 69 14.50 0.48 4.00
N ILE A 70 13.45 0.13 4.75
CA ILE A 70 13.51 -0.92 5.79
C ILE A 70 13.71 -2.31 5.16
N LEU A 71 13.09 -2.58 4.02
CA LEU A 71 13.33 -3.80 3.26
C LEU A 71 14.76 -3.86 2.69
N ALA A 72 15.35 -2.74 2.25
CA ALA A 72 16.70 -2.75 1.70
C ALA A 72 17.78 -2.81 2.78
N ASN A 73 17.60 -2.08 3.89
CA ASN A 73 18.63 -1.87 4.91
C ASN A 73 18.35 -2.67 6.19
N GLY A 74 18.03 -3.95 6.04
CA GLY A 74 17.68 -4.85 7.15
C GLY A 74 18.72 -4.97 8.27
N THR A 75 19.89 -4.33 8.15
CA THR A 75 21.03 -4.36 9.07
C THR A 75 21.15 -3.14 10.00
N LEU A 76 20.22 -2.18 9.99
CA LEU A 76 20.21 -1.02 10.91
C LEU A 76 19.83 -1.38 12.38
N GLY A 77 20.28 -2.54 12.88
CA GLY A 77 20.05 -2.98 14.25
C GLY A 77 18.63 -3.48 14.54
N LEU A 78 17.79 -3.66 13.52
CA LEU A 78 16.48 -4.30 13.66
C LEU A 78 16.63 -5.81 13.52
N SER A 79 15.91 -6.58 14.35
CA SER A 79 15.75 -8.01 14.09
C SER A 79 14.87 -8.24 12.86
N ASP A 80 14.99 -9.38 12.19
CA ASP A 80 14.20 -9.70 11.00
C ASP A 80 12.68 -9.58 11.26
N ILE A 81 12.23 -9.96 12.45
CA ILE A 81 10.84 -9.80 12.89
C ILE A 81 10.46 -8.33 12.98
N GLN A 82 11.30 -7.48 13.60
CA GLN A 82 11.02 -6.05 13.72
C GLN A 82 10.97 -5.37 12.35
N ARG A 83 11.82 -5.80 11.42
CA ARG A 83 11.83 -5.35 10.03
C ARG A 83 10.51 -5.69 9.34
N ILE A 84 10.07 -6.94 9.41
CA ILE A 84 8.81 -7.41 8.81
C ILE A 84 7.61 -6.66 9.41
N LEU A 85 7.52 -6.57 10.74
CA LEU A 85 6.44 -5.86 11.43
C LEU A 85 6.39 -4.37 11.08
N SER A 86 7.54 -3.72 10.95
CA SER A 86 7.61 -2.30 10.56
C SER A 86 7.08 -2.08 9.15
N VAL A 87 7.44 -2.96 8.21
CA VAL A 87 6.93 -2.90 6.83
C VAL A 87 5.41 -3.10 6.81
N LEU A 88 4.89 -4.11 7.52
CA LEU A 88 3.45 -4.36 7.62
C LEU A 88 2.68 -3.18 8.20
N GLN A 89 3.17 -2.57 9.29
CA GLN A 89 2.52 -1.40 9.88
C GLN A 89 2.46 -0.22 8.91
N ILE A 90 3.53 0.03 8.15
CA ILE A 90 3.57 1.09 7.15
C ILE A 90 2.57 0.82 6.02
N LEU A 91 2.47 -0.42 5.54
CA LEU A 91 1.52 -0.83 4.52
C LEU A 91 0.08 -0.70 5.01
N GLN A 92 -0.23 -1.15 6.22
CA GLN A 92 -1.55 -1.00 6.85
C GLN A 92 -1.93 0.48 7.04
N LEU A 93 -1.01 1.32 7.53
CA LEU A 93 -1.25 2.77 7.64
C LEU A 93 -1.51 3.41 6.27
N SER A 94 -0.79 2.97 5.23
CA SER A 94 -0.98 3.43 3.86
C SER A 94 -2.33 3.00 3.30
N ALA A 95 -2.75 1.75 3.52
CA ALA A 95 -4.06 1.24 3.15
C ALA A 95 -5.18 2.03 3.85
N MET A 96 -5.08 2.25 5.17
CA MET A 96 -6.06 3.06 5.91
C MET A 96 -6.13 4.50 5.39
N LYS A 97 -5.00 5.11 5.04
CA LYS A 97 -4.95 6.47 4.46
C LYS A 97 -5.55 6.54 3.06
N VAL A 98 -5.53 5.47 2.28
CA VAL A 98 -6.24 5.39 0.99
C VAL A 98 -7.73 5.11 1.21
N LYS A 99 -8.08 4.16 2.10
CA LYS A 99 -9.46 3.74 2.41
C LYS A 99 -10.30 4.85 3.07
N ASN A 100 -9.73 5.59 4.02
CA ASN A 100 -10.44 6.66 4.74
C ASN A 100 -10.63 7.94 3.93
N ARG A 101 -10.41 7.92 2.61
CA ARG A 101 -10.48 9.11 1.77
C ARG A 101 -11.53 8.95 0.69
N LYS A 102 -12.51 9.86 0.72
CA LYS A 102 -13.38 10.13 -0.43
C LYS A 102 -12.48 10.64 -1.56
N LEU A 103 -12.21 9.79 -2.55
CA LEU A 103 -11.61 10.25 -3.79
C LEU A 103 -12.58 11.21 -4.48
N PRO A 104 -12.13 12.34 -5.03
CA PRO A 104 -12.97 13.14 -5.90
C PRO A 104 -13.42 12.24 -7.05
N CYS A 105 -14.75 12.04 -7.17
CA CYS A 105 -15.33 11.37 -8.32
C CYS A 105 -14.99 12.24 -9.53
N VAL A 106 -14.32 11.66 -10.52
CA VAL A 106 -14.13 12.33 -11.81
C VAL A 106 -15.55 12.56 -12.37
N GLY A 107 -15.86 13.78 -12.81
CA GLY A 107 -17.23 14.20 -13.16
C GLY A 107 -17.96 13.17 -14.03
N GLY A 108 -18.96 12.53 -13.42
CA GLY A 108 -19.81 11.49 -13.98
C GLY A 108 -20.83 11.09 -12.91
N PHE A 109 -22.06 10.72 -13.33
CA PHE A 109 -23.17 10.45 -12.42
C PHE A 109 -22.88 9.26 -11.50
N VAL A 110 -23.03 9.44 -10.18
CA VAL A 110 -22.88 8.37 -9.18
C VAL A 110 -24.22 8.18 -8.45
N THR A 111 -24.87 7.03 -8.69
CA THR A 111 -26.05 6.61 -7.93
C THR A 111 -25.59 5.79 -6.73
N VAL A 112 -25.79 6.32 -5.51
CA VAL A 112 -25.42 5.65 -4.26
C VAL A 112 -26.61 4.84 -3.74
N HIS A 113 -26.47 3.52 -3.63
CA HIS A 113 -27.48 2.68 -2.96
C HIS A 113 -27.24 2.64 -1.44
N PRO A 114 -28.28 2.82 -0.61
CA PRO A 114 -28.15 3.03 0.84
C PRO A 114 -27.77 1.78 1.65
N SER A 115 -27.61 0.61 1.03
CA SER A 115 -27.43 -0.67 1.73
C SER A 115 -25.98 -1.18 1.84
N ASN A 116 -24.97 -0.45 1.36
CA ASN A 116 -23.56 -0.86 1.48
C ASN A 116 -22.60 0.32 1.74
N CYS A 117 -22.47 0.72 3.01
CA CYS A 117 -21.60 1.80 3.46
C CYS A 117 -20.08 1.56 3.25
N PHE A 118 -19.68 0.36 2.78
CA PHE A 118 -18.28 -0.04 2.55
C PHE A 118 -17.87 -0.17 1.07
N SER A 119 -18.78 0.09 0.12
CA SER A 119 -18.52 -0.02 -1.31
C SER A 119 -18.13 1.34 -1.90
N THR A 120 -16.84 1.65 -1.97
CA THR A 120 -16.31 2.60 -2.97
C THR A 120 -15.99 1.84 -4.25
N ILE A 121 -16.99 1.18 -4.85
CA ILE A 121 -16.84 0.60 -6.18
C ILE A 121 -17.28 1.65 -7.19
N CYS A 122 -16.31 2.23 -7.91
CA CYS A 122 -16.61 2.83 -9.21
C CYS A 122 -16.91 1.68 -10.18
N ARG A 123 -18.18 1.42 -10.46
CA ARG A 123 -18.57 0.57 -11.59
C ARG A 123 -18.55 1.43 -12.86
N CYS A 124 -17.57 1.20 -13.73
CA CYS A 124 -17.64 1.67 -15.10
C CYS A 124 -18.62 0.75 -15.86
N HIS A 125 -19.64 1.33 -16.49
CA HIS A 125 -20.37 0.68 -17.57
C HIS A 125 -19.68 0.98 -18.89
#